data_AF-A0A9Q4BX95-F1
#
_entry.id   AF-A0A9Q4BX95-F1
#
_cell.length_a   1.000
_cell.length_b   1.000
_cell.length_c   1.000
_cell.angle_alpha   90.00
_cell.angle_beta   90.00
_cell.angle_gamma   90.00
#
_symmetry.space_group_name_H-M   'P 1'
#
loop_
_entity.id
_entity.type
_entity.pdbx_description
1 polymer ?
#
loop_
_entity_poly.entity_id
_entity_poly.type
_entity_poly.pdbx_seq_one_letter_code
_entity_poly.pdbx_strand_id
1 'polypeptide(L)'
;MYYNPESRPLTMAEMTVNAQYILNYLLAKGWTKNAICGMLGNMQSESSINPARWQSDNVGNTSAGFGLVQWTPASKYLNWCTSNNLPYKEMDSNLLRILWEVDNHQQWYATNSYPMSFTEFTQSTQTPEYLAQAFITNYERPADPTQPQRSTNARYWYDNLTGGSNGGGGGDTGGGGTTPDPTPVTTDNKIYHLWLSGVLRW
;
A
#
# COMPACT_ATOMS: atom_id res chain seq x y z
N MET A 1 -5.98 2.36 -13.02
CA MET A 1 -4.75 1.96 -13.74
C MET A 1 -3.61 1.96 -12.74
N TYR A 2 -2.75 0.93 -12.73
CA TYR A 2 -1.57 0.81 -11.85
C TYR A 2 -0.51 -0.11 -12.48
N TYR A 3 0.69 -0.13 -11.93
CA TYR A 3 1.81 -1.00 -12.32
C TYR A 3 1.98 -2.17 -11.34
N ASN A 4 2.23 -3.38 -11.84
CA ASN A 4 2.53 -4.57 -11.04
C ASN A 4 3.60 -5.50 -11.67
N PRO A 5 4.74 -4.99 -12.19
CA PRO A 5 5.74 -5.85 -12.79
C PRO A 5 6.34 -6.84 -11.77
N GLU A 6 6.43 -8.11 -12.15
CA GLU A 6 7.06 -9.18 -11.35
C GLU A 6 8.52 -9.39 -11.78
N SER A 7 9.50 -9.33 -10.88
CA SER A 7 9.55 -8.41 -9.75
C SER A 7 10.66 -7.41 -10.05
N ARG A 8 10.41 -6.13 -9.76
CA ARG A 8 11.44 -5.10 -9.79
C ARG A 8 11.02 -3.90 -8.98
N PRO A 9 11.95 -3.03 -8.58
CA PRO A 9 11.58 -1.72 -8.09
C PRO A 9 10.87 -0.90 -9.19
N LEU A 10 9.93 -0.06 -8.77
CA LEU A 10 9.29 0.94 -9.63
C LEU A 10 10.11 2.23 -9.66
N THR A 11 10.00 2.94 -10.78
CA THR A 11 10.45 4.32 -10.90
C THR A 11 9.53 5.26 -10.10
N MET A 12 9.96 6.50 -9.85
CA MET A 12 9.12 7.50 -9.16
C MET A 12 7.81 7.80 -9.91
N ALA A 13 7.84 7.78 -11.25
CA ALA A 13 6.65 7.99 -12.06
C ALA A 13 5.63 6.85 -11.88
N GLU A 14 6.09 5.60 -11.95
CA GLU A 14 5.25 4.42 -11.72
C GLU A 14 4.73 4.36 -10.28
N MET A 15 5.59 4.67 -9.29
CA MET A 15 5.18 4.78 -7.89
C MET A 15 4.09 5.83 -7.69
N THR A 16 4.19 6.99 -8.34
CA THR A 16 3.18 8.04 -8.25
C THR A 16 1.81 7.55 -8.75
N VAL A 17 1.78 6.81 -9.87
CA VAL A 17 0.53 6.23 -10.38
C VAL A 17 -0.07 5.24 -9.37
N ASN A 18 0.75 4.36 -8.81
CA ASN A 18 0.29 3.39 -7.80
C ASN A 18 -0.15 4.07 -6.50
N ALA A 19 0.61 5.04 -6.01
CA ALA A 19 0.31 5.78 -4.79
C ALA A 19 -0.99 6.58 -4.91
N GLN A 20 -1.24 7.20 -6.07
CA GLN A 20 -2.51 7.88 -6.35
C GLN A 20 -3.70 6.90 -6.43
N TYR A 21 -3.49 5.70 -6.99
CA TYR A 21 -4.50 4.64 -6.98
C TYR A 21 -4.87 4.22 -5.55
N ILE A 22 -3.85 3.91 -4.74
CA ILE A 22 -4.02 3.52 -3.32
C ILE A 22 -4.71 4.62 -2.53
N LEU A 23 -4.30 5.89 -2.73
CA LEU A 23 -4.92 7.04 -2.09
C LEU A 23 -6.41 7.13 -2.40
N ASN A 24 -6.78 7.10 -3.68
CA ASN A 24 -8.17 7.19 -4.08
C ASN A 24 -9.01 6.02 -3.55
N TYR A 25 -8.46 4.81 -3.61
CA TYR A 25 -9.12 3.61 -3.12
C TYR A 25 -9.43 3.69 -1.62
N LEU A 26 -8.44 4.06 -0.80
CA LEU A 26 -8.58 4.08 0.65
C LEU A 26 -9.32 5.31 1.18
N LEU A 27 -9.24 6.47 0.49
CA LEU A 27 -10.12 7.61 0.78
C LEU A 27 -11.59 7.22 0.64
N ALA A 28 -11.94 6.46 -0.41
CA ALA A 28 -13.30 5.95 -0.61
C ALA A 28 -13.73 4.92 0.45
N LYS A 29 -12.78 4.40 1.25
CA LYS A 29 -13.03 3.53 2.41
C LYS A 29 -12.98 4.29 3.74
N GLY A 30 -12.93 5.62 3.69
CA GLY A 30 -12.97 6.47 4.88
C GLY A 30 -11.64 6.60 5.63
N TRP A 31 -10.52 6.21 5.03
CA TRP A 31 -9.21 6.50 5.62
C TRP A 31 -8.85 7.96 5.40
N THR A 32 -8.07 8.57 6.29
CA THR A 32 -7.56 9.92 6.09
C THR A 32 -6.39 9.94 5.12
N LYS A 33 -6.19 11.06 4.40
CA LYS A 33 -5.00 11.27 3.57
C LYS A 33 -3.72 11.07 4.38
N ASN A 34 -3.68 11.58 5.62
CA ASN A 34 -2.54 11.46 6.52
C ASN A 34 -2.15 10.00 6.79
N ALA A 35 -3.12 9.15 7.14
CA ALA A 35 -2.89 7.74 7.42
C ALA A 35 -2.42 6.99 6.16
N ILE A 36 -3.07 7.27 5.02
CA ILE A 36 -2.68 6.65 3.75
C ILE A 36 -1.26 7.06 3.36
N CYS A 37 -0.89 8.33 3.47
CA CYS A 37 0.47 8.79 3.17
C CYS A 37 1.51 8.26 4.16
N GLY A 38 1.16 8.10 5.45
CA GLY A 38 2.00 7.40 6.43
C GLY A 38 2.30 5.95 6.03
N MET A 39 1.29 5.24 5.55
CA MET A 39 1.44 3.88 5.02
C MET A 39 2.22 3.86 3.69
N LEU A 40 1.97 4.79 2.77
CA LEU A 40 2.70 4.89 1.50
C LEU A 40 4.19 5.14 1.70
N GLY A 41 4.57 5.92 2.72
CA GLY A 41 5.97 6.11 3.08
C GLY A 41 6.69 4.81 3.43
N ASN A 42 5.97 3.87 4.06
CA ASN A 42 6.46 2.53 4.36
C ASN A 42 6.48 1.65 3.11
N MET A 43 5.38 1.59 2.36
CA MET A 43 5.29 0.80 1.11
C MET A 43 6.37 1.18 0.10
N GLN A 44 6.78 2.45 0.03
CA GLN A 44 7.89 2.87 -0.81
C GLN A 44 9.21 2.20 -0.39
N SER A 45 9.49 2.14 0.91
CA SER A 45 10.69 1.48 1.44
C SER A 45 10.64 -0.04 1.32
N GLU A 46 9.46 -0.64 1.49
CA GLU A 46 9.25 -2.09 1.41
C GLU A 46 9.32 -2.62 -0.02
N SER A 47 8.61 -1.98 -0.94
CA SER A 47 8.30 -2.57 -2.24
C SER A 47 8.44 -1.61 -3.41
N SER A 48 8.87 -0.36 -3.17
CA SER A 48 8.67 0.75 -4.11
C SER A 48 7.23 0.79 -4.61
N ILE A 49 6.25 0.58 -3.71
CA ILE A 49 4.80 0.62 -3.99
C ILE A 49 4.40 -0.34 -5.13
N ASN A 50 5.10 -1.48 -5.25
CA ASN A 50 4.80 -2.51 -6.24
C ASN A 50 4.05 -3.68 -5.59
N PRO A 51 2.78 -3.94 -5.96
CA PRO A 51 1.99 -5.03 -5.38
C PRO A 51 2.48 -6.43 -5.76
N ALA A 52 3.41 -6.54 -6.72
CA ALA A 52 4.00 -7.79 -7.19
C ALA A 52 5.48 -7.96 -6.81
N ARG A 53 5.99 -7.18 -5.85
CA ARG A 53 7.40 -7.26 -5.43
C ARG A 53 7.68 -8.48 -4.56
N TRP A 54 8.58 -9.34 -5.01
CA TRP A 54 9.22 -10.34 -4.17
C TRP A 54 10.45 -9.74 -3.48
N GLN A 55 10.66 -10.08 -2.21
CA GLN A 55 11.85 -9.64 -1.47
C GLN A 55 13.13 -10.03 -2.21
N SER A 56 14.05 -9.08 -2.34
CA SER A 56 15.32 -9.25 -3.07
C SER A 56 15.15 -9.72 -4.51
N ASP A 57 13.97 -9.52 -5.11
CA ASP A 57 13.59 -9.99 -6.44
C ASP A 57 13.72 -11.51 -6.65
N ASN A 58 13.68 -12.28 -5.55
CA ASN A 58 13.72 -13.74 -5.58
C ASN A 58 12.30 -14.31 -5.75
N VAL A 59 11.83 -14.34 -7.00
CA VAL A 59 10.49 -14.79 -7.38
C VAL A 59 10.23 -16.22 -6.88
N GLY A 60 9.11 -16.40 -6.18
CA GLY A 60 8.68 -17.70 -5.67
C GLY A 60 9.21 -18.07 -4.30
N ASN A 61 10.09 -17.27 -3.69
CA ASN A 61 10.54 -17.51 -2.32
C ASN A 61 9.45 -17.16 -1.29
N THR A 62 8.54 -18.10 -1.03
CA THR A 62 7.39 -17.90 -0.14
C THR A 62 7.74 -17.76 1.35
N SER A 63 9.01 -17.97 1.73
CA SER A 63 9.50 -17.76 3.08
C SER A 63 9.93 -16.30 3.36
N ALA A 64 10.18 -15.53 2.31
CA ALA A 64 10.54 -14.11 2.37
C ALA A 64 9.31 -13.20 2.19
N GLY A 65 9.51 -11.88 2.05
CA GLY A 65 8.46 -10.89 1.82
C GLY A 65 7.85 -10.89 0.42
N PHE A 66 6.56 -10.53 0.34
CA PHE A 66 5.85 -10.27 -0.92
C PHE A 66 4.90 -9.08 -0.81
N GLY A 67 4.71 -8.34 -1.91
CA GLY A 67 3.66 -7.34 -2.08
C GLY A 67 3.99 -5.97 -1.48
N LEU A 68 2.97 -5.10 -1.39
CA LEU A 68 3.12 -3.69 -1.04
C LEU A 68 3.87 -3.45 0.27
N VAL A 69 3.58 -4.28 1.27
CA VAL A 69 4.08 -4.19 2.66
C VAL A 69 4.96 -5.39 3.03
N GLN A 70 5.46 -6.10 2.02
CA GLN A 70 6.36 -7.26 2.20
C GLN A 70 5.87 -8.25 3.28
N TRP A 71 4.62 -8.73 3.19
CA TRP A 71 4.09 -9.71 4.14
C TRP A 71 5.06 -10.88 4.28
N THR A 72 5.53 -11.11 5.50
CA THR A 72 6.59 -12.08 5.78
C THR A 72 6.16 -13.11 6.84
N PRO A 73 6.27 -14.42 6.55
CA PRO A 73 6.52 -15.00 5.22
C PRO A 73 5.36 -14.71 4.24
N ALA A 74 5.67 -14.61 2.95
CA ALA A 74 4.72 -14.33 1.87
C ALA A 74 3.56 -15.32 1.85
N SER A 75 3.79 -16.57 2.25
CA SER A 75 2.75 -17.60 2.38
C SER A 75 1.52 -17.14 3.19
N LYS A 76 1.67 -16.23 4.18
CA LYS A 76 0.53 -15.66 4.92
C LYS A 76 -0.46 -14.94 4.01
N TYR A 77 0.04 -14.13 3.10
CA TYR A 77 -0.76 -13.38 2.13
C TYR A 77 -1.20 -14.25 0.95
N LEU A 78 -0.30 -15.07 0.40
CA LEU A 78 -0.60 -15.93 -0.75
C LEU A 78 -1.67 -16.98 -0.43
N ASN A 79 -1.61 -17.59 0.75
CA ASN A 79 -2.64 -18.52 1.20
C ASN A 79 -3.98 -17.82 1.42
N TRP A 80 -3.97 -16.60 1.99
CA TRP A 80 -5.19 -15.81 2.15
C TRP A 80 -5.82 -15.47 0.79
N CYS A 81 -5.01 -15.05 -0.20
CA CYS A 81 -5.52 -14.81 -1.55
C CYS A 81 -6.10 -16.07 -2.17
N THR A 82 -5.42 -17.22 -2.03
CA THR A 82 -5.88 -18.51 -2.54
C THR A 82 -7.23 -18.90 -1.94
N SER A 83 -7.38 -18.80 -0.61
CA SER A 83 -8.63 -19.13 0.09
C SER A 83 -9.79 -18.19 -0.24
N ASN A 84 -9.49 -16.95 -0.69
CA ASN A 84 -10.50 -15.96 -1.10
C ASN A 84 -10.65 -15.87 -2.63
N ASN A 85 -10.00 -16.76 -3.38
CA ASN A 85 -10.04 -16.79 -4.85
C ASN A 85 -9.63 -15.44 -5.50
N LEU A 86 -8.61 -14.79 -4.92
CA LEU A 86 -8.06 -13.50 -5.33
C LEU A 86 -6.71 -13.66 -6.05
N PRO A 87 -6.45 -12.89 -7.13
CA PRO A 87 -5.16 -12.89 -7.80
C PRO A 87 -4.12 -12.11 -6.98
N TYR A 88 -3.13 -12.80 -6.42
CA TYR A 88 -2.23 -12.24 -5.40
C TYR A 88 -1.32 -11.08 -5.88
N LYS A 89 -1.03 -10.97 -7.17
CA LYS A 89 -0.18 -9.90 -7.73
C LYS A 89 -0.92 -8.58 -7.93
N GLU A 90 -2.25 -8.57 -7.79
CA GLU A 90 -3.05 -7.39 -8.09
C GLU A 90 -3.09 -6.40 -6.93
N MET A 91 -3.15 -5.11 -7.28
CA MET A 91 -3.23 -4.02 -6.31
C MET A 91 -4.44 -4.18 -5.39
N ASP A 92 -5.61 -4.48 -5.95
CA ASP A 92 -6.84 -4.63 -5.18
C ASP A 92 -6.77 -5.78 -4.18
N SER A 93 -6.13 -6.90 -4.53
CA SER A 93 -5.92 -8.02 -3.59
C SER A 93 -5.04 -7.64 -2.41
N ASN A 94 -3.99 -6.85 -2.66
CA ASN A 94 -3.12 -6.30 -1.60
C ASN A 94 -3.93 -5.36 -0.68
N LEU A 95 -4.74 -4.46 -1.26
CA LEU A 95 -5.55 -3.51 -0.49
C LEU A 95 -6.68 -4.18 0.29
N LEU A 96 -7.34 -5.18 -0.30
CA LEU A 96 -8.34 -5.99 0.39
C LEU A 96 -7.74 -6.73 1.58
N ARG A 97 -6.49 -7.21 1.48
CA ARG A 97 -5.79 -7.81 2.62
C ARG A 97 -5.61 -6.82 3.76
N ILE A 98 -5.16 -5.60 3.47
CA ILE A 98 -4.95 -4.56 4.50
C ILE A 98 -6.28 -4.19 5.17
N LEU A 99 -7.36 -4.04 4.40
CA LEU A 99 -8.69 -3.78 4.95
C LEU A 99 -9.17 -4.95 5.84
N TRP A 100 -8.99 -6.19 5.38
CA TRP A 100 -9.30 -7.37 6.18
C TRP A 100 -8.48 -7.41 7.49
N GLU A 101 -7.22 -7.00 7.47
CA GLU A 101 -6.37 -6.93 8.68
C GLU A 101 -6.86 -5.88 9.68
N VAL A 102 -7.37 -4.73 9.20
CA VAL A 102 -8.04 -3.74 10.06
C VAL A 102 -9.29 -4.35 10.70
N ASP A 103 -10.19 -4.94 9.91
CA ASP A 103 -11.48 -5.46 10.36
C ASP A 103 -11.35 -6.68 11.29
N ASN A 104 -10.25 -7.43 11.18
CA ASN A 104 -10.02 -8.66 11.95
C ASN A 104 -8.92 -8.51 13.01
N HIS A 105 -8.49 -7.28 13.28
CA HIS A 105 -7.44 -6.96 14.25
C HIS A 105 -6.16 -7.80 14.07
N GLN A 106 -5.75 -7.99 12.81
CA GLN A 106 -4.57 -8.76 12.46
C GLN A 106 -3.39 -7.84 12.16
N GLN A 107 -2.19 -8.41 12.22
CA GLN A 107 -0.90 -7.81 11.87
C GLN A 107 -0.46 -6.61 12.73
N TRP A 108 -1.35 -5.77 13.23
CA TRP A 108 -1.06 -4.58 14.03
C TRP A 108 -0.92 -4.89 15.53
N TYR A 109 0.19 -4.50 16.15
CA TYR A 109 0.39 -4.54 17.60
C TYR A 109 0.70 -3.12 18.09
N ALA A 110 -0.25 -2.52 18.83
CA ALA A 110 -0.04 -1.22 19.45
C ALA A 110 1.08 -1.29 20.48
N THR A 111 1.97 -0.30 20.48
CA THR A 111 3.11 -0.21 21.40
C THR A 111 2.95 0.99 22.32
N ASN A 112 3.76 1.06 23.40
CA ASN A 112 3.73 2.23 24.28
C ASN A 112 4.16 3.53 23.57
N SER A 113 5.03 3.45 22.56
CA SER A 113 5.47 4.60 21.77
C SER A 113 4.39 5.10 20.81
N TYR A 114 3.54 4.19 20.32
CA TYR A 114 2.43 4.48 19.42
C TYR A 114 1.17 3.72 19.90
N PRO A 115 0.51 4.19 20.97
CA PRO A 115 -0.59 3.47 21.61
C PRO A 115 -1.91 3.71 20.87
N MET A 116 -1.95 3.32 19.60
CA MET A 116 -3.13 3.41 18.74
C MET A 116 -3.45 2.05 18.12
N SER A 117 -4.72 1.70 18.03
CA SER A 117 -5.22 0.55 17.28
C SER A 117 -5.08 0.79 15.76
N PHE A 118 -5.21 -0.29 14.98
CA PHE A 118 -5.16 -0.16 13.52
C PHE A 118 -6.34 0.68 13.00
N THR A 119 -7.54 0.51 13.56
CA THR A 119 -8.71 1.32 13.21
C THR A 119 -8.47 2.81 13.51
N GLU A 120 -7.94 3.15 14.68
CA GLU A 120 -7.58 4.55 15.01
C GLU A 120 -6.51 5.11 14.07
N PHE A 121 -5.55 4.28 13.63
CA PHE A 121 -4.57 4.68 12.62
C PHE A 121 -5.26 5.11 11.33
N THR A 122 -6.23 4.33 10.82
CA THR A 122 -6.93 4.66 9.56
C THR A 122 -7.65 6.01 9.59
N GLN A 123 -8.08 6.44 10.77
CA GLN A 123 -8.86 7.67 11.00
C GLN A 123 -7.99 8.85 11.47
N SER A 124 -6.70 8.63 11.70
CA SER A 124 -5.85 9.63 12.35
C SER A 124 -5.54 10.81 11.44
N THR A 125 -5.58 12.03 11.99
CA THR A 125 -5.13 13.26 11.32
C THR A 125 -3.77 13.75 11.83
N GLN A 126 -3.04 12.91 12.58
CA GLN A 126 -1.65 13.17 12.94
C GLN A 126 -0.79 13.37 11.68
N THR A 127 0.42 13.93 11.81
CA THR A 127 1.26 14.19 10.64
C THR A 127 1.59 12.87 9.90
N PRO A 128 1.74 12.89 8.57
CA PRO A 128 2.13 11.70 7.81
C PRO A 128 3.46 11.12 8.30
N GLU A 129 4.39 11.93 8.82
CA GLU A 129 5.65 11.47 9.41
C GLU A 129 5.42 10.65 10.68
N TYR A 130 4.55 11.14 11.57
CA TYR A 130 4.19 10.42 12.79
C TYR A 130 3.51 9.09 12.45
N LEU A 131 2.57 9.12 11.50
CA LEU A 131 1.86 7.92 11.06
C LEU A 131 2.77 6.94 10.33
N ALA A 132 3.78 7.41 9.60
CA ALA A 132 4.81 6.53 9.05
C ALA A 132 5.58 5.78 10.13
N GLN A 133 5.93 6.46 11.23
CA GLN A 133 6.63 5.84 12.36
C GLN A 133 5.71 4.93 13.19
N ALA A 134 4.44 5.29 13.33
CA ALA A 134 3.43 4.41 13.92
C ALA A 134 3.28 3.13 13.10
N PHE A 135 3.23 3.22 11.77
CA PHE A 135 3.06 2.07 10.90
C PHE A 135 4.29 1.14 10.90
N ILE A 136 5.52 1.67 10.79
CA ILE A 136 6.72 0.80 10.89
C ILE A 136 6.78 0.12 12.26
N THR A 137 6.44 0.83 13.34
CA THR A 137 6.55 0.29 14.71
C THR A 137 5.45 -0.72 15.02
N ASN A 138 4.21 -0.44 14.63
CA ASN A 138 3.06 -1.23 15.03
C ASN A 138 2.62 -2.25 13.98
N TYR A 139 2.94 -2.08 12.69
CA TYR A 139 2.55 -2.98 11.60
C TYR A 139 3.75 -3.76 11.03
N GLU A 140 4.78 -3.07 10.54
CA GLU A 140 5.90 -3.70 9.82
C GLU A 140 6.82 -4.50 10.77
N ARG A 141 7.22 -3.86 11.88
CA ARG A 141 8.16 -4.40 12.88
C ARG A 141 9.39 -5.07 12.25
N PRO A 142 10.14 -4.34 11.39
CA PRO A 142 11.35 -4.88 10.78
C PRO A 142 12.43 -5.12 11.84
N ALA A 143 13.42 -5.96 11.49
CA ALA A 143 14.57 -6.20 12.36
C ALA A 143 15.39 -4.93 12.66
N ASP A 144 15.49 -4.01 11.69
CA ASP A 144 16.02 -2.66 11.89
C ASP A 144 14.86 -1.66 12.01
N PRO A 145 14.51 -1.21 13.23
CA PRO A 145 13.40 -0.29 13.44
C PRO A 145 13.74 1.17 13.08
N THR A 146 15.01 1.54 12.93
CA THR A 146 15.40 2.95 12.79
C THR A 146 15.45 3.36 11.32
N GLN A 147 14.28 3.63 10.74
CA GLN A 147 14.15 3.98 9.31
C GLN A 147 13.46 5.33 9.09
N PRO A 148 14.12 6.46 9.42
CA PRO A 148 13.52 7.80 9.34
C PRO A 148 13.15 8.20 7.91
N GLN A 149 13.76 7.60 6.87
CA GLN A 149 13.41 7.85 5.47
C GLN A 149 11.93 7.61 5.18
N ARG A 150 11.26 6.70 5.90
CA ARG A 150 9.84 6.42 5.74
C ARG A 150 8.96 7.62 6.08
N SER A 151 9.37 8.43 7.06
CA SER A 151 8.72 9.70 7.37
C SER A 151 8.92 10.72 6.25
N THR A 152 10.12 10.85 5.70
CA THR A 152 10.39 11.71 4.54
C THR A 152 9.55 11.31 3.34
N ASN A 153 9.45 10.01 3.05
CA ASN A 153 8.62 9.47 1.98
C ASN A 153 7.13 9.79 2.23
N ALA A 154 6.65 9.62 3.47
CA ALA A 154 5.26 9.91 3.81
C ALA A 154 4.91 11.39 3.62
N ARG A 155 5.80 12.31 4.02
CA ARG A 155 5.67 13.74 3.73
C ARG A 155 5.61 13.99 2.23
N TYR A 156 6.54 13.41 1.46
CA TYR A 156 6.56 13.54 0.01
C TYR A 156 5.22 13.15 -0.62
N TRP A 157 4.67 11.98 -0.28
CA TRP A 157 3.37 11.55 -0.82
C TRP A 157 2.21 12.45 -0.39
N TYR A 158 2.24 12.95 0.84
CA TYR A 158 1.21 13.86 1.33
C TYR A 158 1.17 15.17 0.54
N ASP A 159 2.35 15.70 0.20
CA ASP A 159 2.49 16.97 -0.50
C ASP A 159 2.20 16.84 -2.01
N ASN A 160 2.50 15.68 -2.62
CA ASN A 160 2.45 15.50 -4.09
C ASN A 160 1.20 14.77 -4.62
N LEU A 161 0.44 14.06 -3.78
CA LEU A 161 -0.78 13.38 -4.23
C LEU A 161 -2.02 14.26 -4.08
N THR A 162 -3.00 14.07 -4.96
CA THR A 162 -4.26 14.85 -4.95
C THR A 162 -5.41 14.04 -4.34
N GLY A 163 -6.06 14.57 -3.30
CA GLY A 163 -7.18 13.90 -2.62
C GLY A 163 -7.57 14.59 -1.30
N GLY A 164 -8.82 15.07 -1.19
CA GLY A 164 -9.33 15.92 -0.11
C GLY A 164 -9.24 17.42 -0.42
N SER A 165 -10.37 18.12 -0.41
CA SER A 165 -10.61 19.49 -0.92
C SER A 165 -9.45 20.49 -0.88
N ASN A 166 -8.83 20.75 -2.04
CA ASN A 166 -8.69 22.09 -2.63
C ASN A 166 -8.14 21.95 -4.06
N GLY A 167 -8.82 22.59 -5.00
CA GLY A 167 -8.47 22.55 -6.42
C GLY A 167 -7.19 23.32 -6.73
N GLY A 168 -6.55 22.92 -7.82
CA GLY A 168 -5.53 23.73 -8.48
C GLY A 168 -4.50 22.93 -9.26
N GLY A 169 -4.73 22.84 -10.57
CA GLY A 169 -3.67 23.02 -11.59
C GLY A 169 -2.67 21.90 -11.79
N GLY A 170 -2.72 21.28 -12.98
CA GLY A 170 -1.74 20.32 -13.43
C GLY A 170 -0.34 20.89 -13.69
N GLY A 171 0.59 19.96 -13.92
CA GLY A 171 1.94 20.23 -14.38
C GLY A 171 2.57 18.93 -14.86
N ASP A 172 2.39 18.65 -16.15
CA ASP A 172 3.20 17.71 -16.92
C ASP A 172 4.61 18.28 -17.06
N THR A 173 5.63 17.47 -16.76
CA THR A 173 6.92 17.53 -17.46
C THR A 173 7.54 16.13 -17.53
N GLY A 174 7.60 15.60 -18.75
CA GLY A 174 8.28 14.35 -19.07
C GLY A 174 9.82 14.40 -19.00
N GLY A 175 10.41 13.20 -19.10
CA GLY A 175 11.84 12.97 -19.27
C GLY A 175 12.12 11.48 -19.47
N GLY A 176 12.56 11.10 -20.68
CA GLY A 176 12.57 9.72 -21.17
C GLY A 176 13.74 8.83 -20.73
N GLY A 177 13.53 7.54 -20.92
CA GLY A 177 14.53 6.48 -20.89
C GLY A 177 13.96 5.24 -21.59
N THR A 178 14.59 4.81 -22.69
CA THR A 178 14.12 3.70 -23.52
C THR A 178 14.51 2.35 -22.92
N THR A 179 13.66 1.85 -22.03
CA THR A 179 13.37 0.42 -21.91
C THR A 179 11.89 0.24 -22.25
N PRO A 180 11.43 -0.90 -22.77
CA PRO A 180 9.99 -1.13 -22.90
C PRO A 180 9.38 -1.06 -21.50
N ASP A 181 8.75 0.07 -21.19
CA ASP A 181 8.00 0.30 -19.95
C ASP A 181 6.86 -0.73 -19.93
N PRO A 182 6.74 -1.59 -18.91
CA PRO A 182 5.59 -2.47 -18.81
C PRO A 182 4.34 -1.62 -18.81
N THR A 183 3.41 -1.94 -19.71
CA THR A 183 2.17 -1.20 -19.83
C THR A 183 1.40 -1.31 -18.52
N PRO A 184 0.91 -0.18 -17.97
CA PRO A 184 0.14 -0.22 -16.75
C PRO A 184 -1.15 -1.04 -16.94
N VAL A 185 -1.56 -1.75 -15.90
CA VAL A 185 -2.77 -2.57 -15.87
C VAL A 185 -3.99 -1.67 -15.85
N THR A 186 -4.88 -1.83 -16.84
CA THR A 186 -6.22 -1.24 -16.82
C THR A 186 -7.11 -2.05 -15.87
N THR A 187 -7.88 -1.36 -15.04
CA THR A 187 -8.89 -2.01 -14.19
C THR A 187 -10.04 -2.51 -15.06
N ASP A 188 -9.85 -3.64 -15.74
CA ASP A 188 -10.97 -4.42 -16.25
C ASP A 188 -11.69 -5.00 -15.02
N ASN A 189 -12.89 -4.49 -14.77
CA ASN A 189 -13.74 -4.66 -13.59
C ASN A 189 -14.14 -6.11 -13.25
N LYS A 190 -13.19 -7.05 -13.11
CA LYS A 190 -13.52 -8.42 -12.66
C LYS A 190 -13.73 -8.50 -11.15
N ILE A 191 -13.13 -7.62 -10.35
CA ILE A 191 -13.26 -7.64 -8.88
C ILE A 191 -14.48 -6.84 -8.37
N TYR A 192 -14.91 -5.78 -9.06
CA TYR A 192 -16.10 -4.99 -8.67
C TYR A 192 -17.41 -5.79 -8.72
N HIS A 193 -17.50 -6.83 -9.55
CA HIS A 193 -18.70 -7.65 -9.66
C HIS A 193 -18.92 -8.61 -8.48
N LEU A 194 -17.91 -8.90 -7.66
CA LEU A 194 -18.05 -9.81 -6.50
C LEU A 194 -18.54 -9.08 -5.23
N TRP A 195 -18.36 -7.76 -5.13
CA TRP A 195 -18.71 -7.00 -3.92
C TRP A 195 -20.09 -6.31 -3.97
N LEU A 196 -20.76 -6.29 -5.13
CA LEU A 196 -22.16 -5.84 -5.22
C LEU A 196 -23.18 -6.99 -5.02
N SER A 197 -22.73 -8.24 -4.88
CA SER A 197 -23.63 -9.39 -4.68
C SER A 197 -23.62 -9.98 -3.26
N GLY A 198 -23.02 -9.31 -2.27
CA GLY A 198 -22.88 -9.82 -0.90
C GLY A 198 -23.49 -8.91 0.15
N VAL A 199 -24.78 -9.07 0.40
CA VAL A 199 -25.44 -8.70 1.67
C VAL A 199 -24.64 -9.27 2.84
N LEU A 200 -24.41 -8.48 3.90
CA LEU A 200 -24.18 -8.80 5.33
C LEU A 200 -23.64 -7.49 5.95
N ARG A 201 -24.41 -6.57 6.57
CA ARG A 201 -25.25 -6.70 7.78
C ARG A 201 -24.79 -7.80 8.70
N TRP A 202 -23.90 -7.46 9.65
CA TRP A 202 -24.13 -7.62 11.09
C TRP A 202 -23.49 -6.44 11.81
#